data_AF-A0A7I8W102-F1
#
_entry.id   AF-A0A7I8W102-F1
#
_cell.length_a   1.000
_cell.length_b   1.000
_cell.length_c   1.000
_cell.angle_alpha   90.00
_cell.angle_beta   90.00
_cell.angle_gamma   90.00
#
_symmetry.space_group_name_H-M   'P 1'
#
loop_
_entity.id
_entity.type
_entity.pdbx_description
1 polymer ?
#
loop_
_entity_poly.entity_id
_entity_poly.type
_entity_poly.pdbx_seq_one_letter_code
_entity_poly.pdbx_strand_id
1 'polypeptide(L)'
;MMALRKFWQRSVHIIQNTAIYTPAANFHTSEALCSAPMKKKRKLDINIVIQKEIKKKRKLEKQIRRLEAKGRILKPIDEIVGDRSIMKTIESRKRPTDNENSKNEEEVKALQRRWANYKFDQHVKETKQISDAIDCQNEALIELRKISEDLYQLAIQTDNDLVPFKRIGPVSTPPISNYNPPDGEYIDTTRKYDK
;
A
#
# COMPACT_ATOMS: atom_id res chain seq x y z
N MET A 1 0.88 67.53 13.90
CA MET A 1 -0.48 67.19 14.33
C MET A 1 -0.45 65.95 15.20
N MET A 2 -0.36 66.15 16.52
CA MET A 2 -0.42 65.09 17.54
C MET A 2 -1.88 64.73 17.81
N ALA A 3 -2.25 63.45 17.68
CA ALA A 3 -3.52 62.93 18.19
C ALA A 3 -3.21 61.87 19.25
N LEU A 4 -3.45 62.26 20.50
CA LEU A 4 -3.21 61.50 21.72
C LEU A 4 -4.18 60.31 21.87
N ARG A 5 -3.61 59.21 22.36
CA ARG A 5 -4.29 58.00 22.84
C ARG A 5 -5.32 58.36 23.92
N LYS A 6 -6.58 57.96 23.75
CA LYS A 6 -7.60 58.07 24.81
C LYS A 6 -7.54 56.83 25.69
N PHE A 7 -7.01 57.05 26.88
CA PHE A 7 -6.84 56.10 27.97
C PHE A 7 -8.19 55.82 28.64
N TRP A 8 -8.38 54.56 29.04
CA TRP A 8 -9.55 54.00 29.70
C TRP A 8 -9.66 54.48 31.15
N GLN A 9 -10.82 55.00 31.57
CA GLN A 9 -11.24 55.03 32.98
C GLN A 9 -12.75 54.83 33.04
N ARG A 10 -13.20 53.61 33.39
CA ARG A 10 -14.57 53.38 33.89
C ARG A 10 -14.46 53.02 35.36
N SER A 11 -14.96 53.93 36.17
CA SER A 11 -15.15 53.82 37.62
C SER A 11 -16.01 52.61 37.94
N VAL A 12 -15.47 51.66 38.70
CA VAL A 12 -16.21 50.53 39.26
C VAL A 12 -16.88 51.04 40.54
N HIS A 13 -18.18 51.29 40.46
CA HIS A 13 -18.98 51.54 41.66
C HIS A 13 -19.19 50.21 42.38
N ILE A 14 -18.67 50.12 43.60
CA ILE A 14 -18.83 48.98 44.50
C ILE A 14 -20.28 49.00 45.01
N ILE A 15 -21.08 48.02 44.61
CA ILE A 15 -22.43 47.80 45.12
C ILE A 15 -22.28 47.05 46.44
N GLN A 16 -22.56 47.72 47.57
CA GLN A 16 -22.66 47.07 48.87
C GLN A 16 -23.97 46.27 48.93
N ASN A 17 -23.86 44.95 48.82
CA ASN A 17 -24.97 44.03 49.00
C ASN A 17 -25.18 43.83 50.50
N THR A 18 -26.16 44.53 51.08
CA THR A 18 -26.58 44.30 52.47
C THR A 18 -27.64 43.19 52.49
N ALA A 19 -27.33 42.14 53.26
CA ALA A 19 -28.13 40.94 53.38
C ALA A 19 -29.49 41.20 54.03
N ILE A 20 -30.54 40.61 53.46
CA ILE A 20 -31.76 40.26 54.20
C ILE A 20 -31.98 38.77 54.00
N TYR A 21 -32.19 38.11 55.13
CA TYR A 21 -32.17 36.68 55.38
C TYR A 21 -33.58 36.10 55.29
N THR A 22 -33.87 35.20 54.35
CA THR A 22 -34.98 34.23 54.43
C THR A 22 -34.71 33.00 53.55
N PRO A 23 -34.95 31.77 54.03
CA PRO A 23 -34.70 30.54 53.27
C PRO A 23 -36.00 30.03 52.64
N ALA A 24 -36.25 30.27 51.34
CA ALA A 24 -37.23 29.51 50.57
C ALA A 24 -37.08 29.73 49.05
N ALA A 25 -37.05 28.60 48.34
CA ALA A 25 -37.27 28.43 46.90
C ALA A 25 -36.13 28.83 45.94
N ASN A 26 -35.66 27.82 45.19
CA ASN A 26 -34.71 27.90 44.09
C ASN A 26 -35.26 28.67 42.88
N PHE A 27 -35.63 29.94 43.04
CA PHE A 27 -36.00 30.80 41.91
C PHE A 27 -34.74 31.21 41.15
N HIS A 28 -34.54 30.60 39.99
CA HIS A 28 -33.52 31.01 39.05
C HIS A 28 -34.09 32.17 38.23
N THR A 29 -33.77 33.41 38.60
CA THR A 29 -34.09 34.57 37.77
C THR A 29 -33.03 34.69 36.68
N SER A 30 -33.32 34.20 35.46
CA SER A 30 -32.48 34.54 34.31
C SER A 30 -32.58 36.04 34.06
N GLU A 31 -31.44 36.68 33.80
CA GLU A 31 -31.37 38.10 33.45
C GLU A 31 -32.32 38.39 32.27
N ALA A 32 -33.15 39.43 32.39
CA ALA A 32 -34.09 39.80 31.35
C ALA A 32 -33.31 40.34 30.13
N LEU A 33 -32.99 39.46 29.19
CA LEU A 33 -32.45 39.84 27.89
C LEU A 33 -33.55 40.60 27.14
N CYS A 34 -33.55 41.93 27.27
CA CYS A 34 -34.42 42.86 26.53
C CYS A 34 -34.10 42.90 25.02
N SER A 35 -33.72 41.77 24.42
CA SER A 35 -33.59 41.62 22.97
C SER A 35 -34.95 41.26 22.37
N ALA A 36 -35.28 41.83 21.21
CA ALA A 36 -36.49 41.45 20.47
C ALA A 36 -36.56 39.92 20.28
N PRO A 37 -37.76 39.30 20.34
CA PRO A 37 -37.90 37.85 20.23
C PRO A 37 -37.23 37.34 18.94
N MET A 38 -36.42 36.28 19.07
CA MET A 38 -35.65 35.74 17.97
C MET A 38 -36.57 35.36 16.80
N LYS A 39 -36.35 35.95 15.63
CA LYS A 39 -37.13 35.66 14.42
C LYS A 39 -37.02 34.17 14.08
N LYS A 40 -38.17 33.51 13.84
CA LYS A 40 -38.23 32.10 13.45
C LYS A 40 -37.36 31.87 12.21
N LYS A 41 -36.40 30.94 12.29
CA LYS A 41 -35.59 30.52 11.14
C LYS A 41 -36.53 30.00 10.05
N ARG A 42 -36.56 30.66 8.88
CA ARG A 42 -37.36 30.24 7.73
C ARG A 42 -36.64 29.11 6.99
N LYS A 43 -37.39 28.13 6.51
CA LYS A 43 -36.87 27.09 5.63
C LYS A 43 -36.41 27.75 4.33
N LEU A 44 -35.24 27.36 3.83
CA LEU A 44 -34.73 27.84 2.55
C LEU A 44 -35.63 27.37 1.41
N ASP A 45 -35.73 28.17 0.36
CA ASP A 45 -36.48 27.81 -0.83
C ASP A 45 -35.98 26.49 -1.42
N ILE A 46 -36.91 25.65 -1.86
CA ILE A 46 -36.63 24.29 -2.36
C ILE A 46 -35.61 24.34 -3.52
N ASN A 47 -35.76 25.31 -4.42
CA ASN A 47 -34.85 25.52 -5.56
C ASN A 47 -33.42 25.87 -5.12
N ILE A 48 -33.24 26.64 -4.05
CA ILE A 48 -31.92 27.00 -3.52
C ILE A 48 -31.25 25.78 -2.88
N VAL A 49 -32.01 24.91 -2.22
CA VAL A 49 -31.52 23.64 -1.67
C VAL A 49 -31.06 22.71 -2.78
N ILE A 50 -31.88 22.50 -3.81
CA ILE A 50 -31.55 21.66 -4.98
C ILE A 50 -30.29 22.20 -5.69
N GLN A 51 -30.17 23.51 -5.90
CA GLN A 51 -28.99 24.10 -6.52
C GLN A 51 -27.72 23.90 -5.67
N LYS A 52 -27.81 23.97 -4.34
CA LYS A 52 -26.68 23.68 -3.45
C LYS A 52 -26.27 22.21 -3.54
N GLU A 53 -27.22 21.29 -3.64
CA GLU A 53 -26.95 19.86 -3.81
C GLU A 53 -26.30 19.56 -5.17
N ILE A 54 -26.82 20.11 -6.26
CA ILE A 54 -26.22 19.96 -7.61
C ILE A 54 -24.78 20.52 -7.63
N LYS A 55 -24.54 21.67 -6.99
CA LYS A 55 -23.20 22.26 -6.87
C LYS A 55 -22.26 21.35 -6.06
N LYS A 56 -22.73 20.71 -4.98
CA LYS A 56 -21.95 19.74 -4.20
C LYS A 56 -21.64 18.50 -5.04
N LYS A 57 -22.63 17.93 -5.72
CA LYS A 57 -22.48 16.76 -6.61
C LYS A 57 -21.44 17.02 -7.71
N ARG A 58 -21.56 18.14 -8.43
CA ARG A 58 -20.60 18.54 -9.47
C ARG A 58 -19.18 18.73 -8.94
N LYS A 59 -19.02 19.24 -7.71
CA LYS A 59 -17.70 19.38 -7.08
C LYS A 59 -17.08 18.02 -6.75
N LEU A 60 -17.87 17.11 -6.17
CA LEU A 60 -17.44 15.75 -5.86
C LEU A 60 -17.09 14.97 -7.15
N GLU A 61 -17.93 15.04 -8.18
CA GLU A 61 -17.66 14.43 -9.49
C GLU A 61 -16.36 14.93 -10.10
N LYS A 62 -16.10 16.25 -10.05
CA LYS A 62 -14.83 16.81 -10.53
C LYS A 62 -13.63 16.33 -9.72
N GLN A 63 -13.78 16.16 -8.41
CA GLN A 63 -12.71 15.64 -7.55
C GLN A 63 -12.45 14.16 -7.83
N ILE A 64 -13.49 13.35 -7.96
CA ILE A 64 -13.40 11.94 -8.35
C ILE A 64 -12.69 11.80 -9.69
N ARG A 65 -13.12 12.54 -10.73
CA ARG A 65 -12.45 12.53 -12.05
C ARG A 65 -10.97 12.91 -11.98
N ARG A 66 -10.59 13.86 -11.10
CA ARG A 66 -9.18 14.23 -10.90
C ARG A 66 -8.37 13.15 -10.19
N LEU A 67 -8.98 12.46 -9.21
CA LEU A 67 -8.34 11.36 -8.50
C LEU A 67 -8.19 10.13 -9.39
N GLU A 68 -9.21 9.81 -10.19
CA GLU A 68 -9.19 8.74 -11.19
C GLU A 68 -8.15 9.03 -12.29
N ALA A 69 -8.08 10.28 -12.77
CA ALA A 69 -7.11 10.68 -13.79
C ALA A 69 -5.63 10.56 -13.33
N LYS A 70 -5.36 10.72 -12.03
CA LYS A 70 -4.02 10.49 -11.46
C LYS A 70 -3.64 9.00 -11.40
N GLY A 71 -4.62 8.09 -11.52
CA GLY A 71 -4.39 6.65 -11.46
C GLY A 71 -3.86 6.16 -10.11
N ARG A 72 -3.40 4.91 -10.08
CA ARG A 72 -2.76 4.30 -8.91
C ARG A 72 -1.26 4.53 -8.99
N ILE A 73 -0.70 5.27 -8.05
CA ILE A 73 0.76 5.34 -7.87
C ILE A 73 1.23 3.98 -7.35
N LEU A 74 2.15 3.35 -8.07
CA LEU A 74 2.76 2.08 -7.64
C LEU A 74 3.68 2.33 -6.45
N LYS A 75 3.67 1.41 -5.49
CA LYS A 75 4.62 1.44 -4.37
C LYS A 75 6.04 1.24 -4.94
N PRO A 76 7.05 1.96 -4.43
CA PRO A 76 8.43 1.74 -4.84
C PRO A 76 8.88 0.32 -4.46
N ILE A 77 9.76 -0.26 -5.27
CA ILE A 77 10.40 -1.54 -5.00
C ILE A 77 11.75 -1.24 -4.35
N ASP A 78 11.82 -1.45 -3.03
CA ASP A 78 12.99 -1.06 -2.22
C ASP A 78 14.29 -1.72 -2.71
N GLU A 79 14.24 -2.97 -3.20
CA GLU A 79 15.39 -3.71 -3.73
C GLU A 79 15.97 -3.08 -5.02
N ILE A 80 15.12 -2.49 -5.86
CA ILE A 80 15.53 -1.87 -7.13
C ILE A 80 16.05 -0.46 -6.89
N VAL A 81 15.38 0.31 -6.03
CA VAL A 81 15.75 1.71 -5.75
C VAL A 81 17.04 1.80 -4.92
N GLY A 82 17.28 0.81 -4.07
CA GLY A 82 18.41 0.80 -3.15
C GLY A 82 18.26 1.78 -1.99
N ASP A 83 19.09 1.63 -0.95
CA ASP A 83 19.04 2.54 0.20
C ASP A 83 19.75 3.87 -0.11
N ARG A 84 19.00 4.96 0.02
CA ARG A 84 19.47 6.32 -0.18
C ARG A 84 20.57 6.71 0.81
N SER A 85 20.62 6.10 1.99
CA SER A 85 21.67 6.34 2.99
C SER A 85 23.03 5.81 2.50
N ILE A 86 23.02 4.63 1.89
CA ILE A 86 24.21 3.97 1.34
C ILE A 86 24.70 4.76 0.15
N MET A 87 23.83 5.14 -0.77
CA MET A 87 24.18 5.91 -1.98
C MET A 87 25.00 7.18 -1.67
N LYS A 88 24.71 7.87 -0.57
CA LYS A 88 25.43 9.09 -0.15
C LYS A 88 26.83 8.82 0.42
N THR A 89 27.08 7.62 0.89
CA THR A 89 28.29 7.22 1.64
C THR A 89 29.07 6.12 0.94
N ILE A 90 28.77 5.86 -0.34
CA ILE A 90 29.42 4.83 -1.15
C ILE A 90 30.94 5.01 -1.12
N GLU A 91 31.42 6.24 -1.30
CA GLU A 91 32.86 6.53 -1.43
C GLU A 91 33.64 6.16 -0.17
N SER A 92 33.11 6.44 1.01
CA SER A 92 33.76 6.07 2.27
C SER A 92 33.64 4.59 2.63
N ARG A 93 32.68 3.88 2.01
CA ARG A 93 32.43 2.44 2.22
C ARG A 93 33.06 1.56 1.15
N LYS A 94 33.65 2.14 0.10
CA LYS A 94 34.36 1.39 -0.93
C LYS A 94 35.55 0.66 -0.31
N ARG A 95 35.62 -0.64 -0.53
CA ARG A 95 36.83 -1.42 -0.23
C ARG A 95 37.92 -1.02 -1.23
N PRO A 96 39.19 -0.93 -0.82
CA PRO A 96 40.28 -0.72 -1.77
C PRO A 96 40.29 -1.87 -2.78
N THR A 97 40.43 -1.53 -4.06
CA THR A 97 40.54 -2.52 -5.14
C THR A 97 42.02 -2.79 -5.38
N ASP A 98 42.44 -4.03 -5.20
CA ASP A 98 43.81 -4.44 -5.55
C ASP A 98 43.95 -4.49 -7.08
N ASN A 99 45.05 -3.94 -7.62
CA ASN A 99 45.36 -3.93 -9.06
C ASN A 99 46.00 -5.25 -9.55
N GLU A 100 46.09 -6.29 -8.71
CA GLU A 100 46.80 -7.55 -9.01
C GLU A 100 45.94 -8.54 -9.82
N ASN A 101 45.51 -8.15 -11.02
CA ASN A 101 44.51 -8.93 -11.76
C ASN A 101 45.02 -9.82 -12.91
N SER A 102 46.31 -9.79 -13.30
CA SER A 102 46.72 -10.50 -14.52
C SER A 102 46.74 -12.04 -14.40
N LYS A 103 47.13 -12.60 -13.24
CA LYS A 103 47.28 -14.06 -13.08
C LYS A 103 45.93 -14.80 -12.96
N ASN A 104 44.94 -14.18 -12.31
CA ASN A 104 43.64 -14.80 -12.07
C ASN A 104 42.64 -14.54 -13.22
N GLU A 105 42.88 -13.53 -14.06
CA GLU A 105 41.97 -13.16 -15.14
C GLU A 105 41.79 -14.26 -16.19
N GLU A 106 42.87 -14.93 -16.59
CA GLU A 106 42.81 -16.01 -17.57
C GLU A 106 42.05 -17.22 -17.04
N GLU A 107 42.28 -17.59 -15.77
CA GLU A 107 41.56 -18.66 -15.10
C GLU A 107 40.07 -18.36 -14.95
N VAL A 108 39.72 -17.12 -14.57
CA VAL A 108 38.33 -16.67 -14.49
C VAL A 108 37.67 -16.70 -15.86
N LYS A 109 38.34 -16.20 -16.91
CA LYS A 109 37.83 -16.24 -18.30
C LYS A 109 37.63 -17.69 -18.77
N ALA A 110 38.57 -18.58 -18.47
CA ALA A 110 38.46 -20.00 -18.80
C ALA A 110 37.30 -20.68 -18.07
N LEU A 111 37.11 -20.37 -16.77
CA LEU A 111 35.99 -20.86 -15.97
C LEU A 111 34.64 -20.36 -16.51
N GLN A 112 34.55 -19.07 -16.85
CA GLN A 112 33.35 -18.48 -17.44
C GLN A 112 32.99 -19.15 -18.77
N ARG A 113 33.98 -19.44 -19.63
CA ARG A 113 33.76 -20.17 -20.88
C ARG A 113 33.24 -21.58 -20.64
N ARG A 114 33.82 -22.31 -19.68
CA ARG A 114 33.35 -23.66 -19.29
C ARG A 114 31.92 -23.61 -18.75
N TRP A 115 31.61 -22.62 -17.91
CA TRP A 115 30.27 -22.42 -17.38
C TRP A 115 29.24 -22.11 -18.46
N ALA A 116 29.59 -21.25 -19.42
CA ALA A 116 28.72 -20.93 -20.55
C ALA A 116 28.38 -22.18 -21.37
N ASN A 117 29.39 -23.00 -21.70
CA ASN A 117 29.17 -24.27 -22.40
C ASN A 117 28.29 -25.23 -21.58
N TYR A 118 28.56 -25.37 -20.29
CA TYR A 118 27.76 -26.22 -19.40
C TYR A 118 26.28 -25.79 -19.34
N LYS A 119 26.02 -24.48 -19.20
CA LYS A 119 24.65 -23.95 -19.19
C LYS A 119 23.94 -24.10 -20.52
N PHE A 120 24.68 -23.98 -21.63
CA PHE A 120 24.15 -24.27 -22.95
C PHE A 120 23.73 -25.75 -23.08
N ASP A 121 24.62 -26.68 -22.72
CA ASP A 121 24.32 -28.12 -22.75
C ASP A 121 23.12 -28.48 -21.86
N GLN A 122 23.04 -27.88 -20.67
CA GLN A 122 21.89 -28.04 -19.78
C GLN A 122 20.60 -27.56 -20.45
N HIS A 123 20.61 -26.37 -21.05
CA HIS A 123 19.45 -25.80 -21.73
C HIS A 123 18.98 -26.65 -22.92
N VAL A 124 19.91 -27.16 -23.73
CA VAL A 124 19.60 -28.05 -24.86
C VAL A 124 18.92 -29.32 -24.36
N LYS A 125 19.42 -29.92 -23.28
CA LYS A 125 18.83 -31.13 -22.68
C LYS A 125 17.43 -30.88 -22.13
N GLU A 126 17.25 -29.80 -21.37
CA GLU A 126 15.94 -29.42 -20.81
C GLU A 126 14.93 -29.13 -21.92
N THR A 127 15.32 -28.40 -22.95
CA THR A 127 14.46 -28.10 -24.10
C THR A 127 14.06 -29.37 -24.85
N LYS A 128 15.00 -30.30 -25.04
CA LYS A 128 14.69 -31.60 -25.65
C LYS A 128 13.69 -32.39 -24.80
N GLN A 129 13.89 -32.48 -23.49
CA GLN A 129 12.97 -33.18 -22.59
C GLN A 129 11.55 -32.61 -22.64
N ILE A 130 11.42 -31.28 -22.72
CA ILE A 130 10.12 -30.61 -22.87
C ILE A 130 9.49 -30.95 -24.22
N SER A 131 10.26 -30.90 -25.32
CA SER A 131 9.77 -31.29 -26.65
C SER A 131 9.30 -32.73 -26.67
N ASP A 132 10.13 -33.66 -26.19
CA ASP A 132 9.82 -35.08 -26.12
C ASP A 132 8.52 -35.33 -25.31
N ALA A 133 8.34 -34.62 -24.18
CA ALA A 133 7.12 -34.72 -23.38
C ALA A 133 5.86 -34.21 -24.12
N ILE A 134 5.98 -33.12 -24.88
CA ILE A 134 4.90 -32.56 -25.70
C ILE A 134 4.55 -33.53 -26.85
N ASP A 135 5.57 -34.07 -27.52
CA ASP A 135 5.38 -35.01 -28.63
C ASP A 135 4.67 -36.28 -28.13
N CYS A 136 5.11 -36.85 -27.02
CA CYS A 136 4.43 -37.99 -26.38
C CYS A 136 2.99 -37.66 -25.97
N GLN A 137 2.73 -36.45 -25.45
CA GLN A 137 1.37 -36.03 -25.11
C GLN A 137 0.48 -35.96 -26.36
N ASN A 138 0.99 -35.40 -27.45
CA ASN A 138 0.25 -35.27 -28.71
C ASN A 138 -0.05 -36.62 -29.33
N GLU A 139 0.94 -37.52 -29.39
CA GLU A 139 0.75 -38.90 -29.87
C GLU A 139 -0.30 -39.64 -29.04
N ALA A 140 -0.23 -39.52 -27.71
CA ALA A 140 -1.21 -40.13 -26.81
C ALA A 140 -2.64 -39.60 -27.06
N LEU A 141 -2.80 -38.30 -27.32
CA LEU A 141 -4.11 -37.71 -27.65
C LEU A 141 -4.65 -38.17 -29.01
N ILE A 142 -3.78 -38.32 -30.01
CA ILE A 142 -4.14 -38.85 -31.33
C ILE A 142 -4.64 -40.30 -31.20
N GLU A 143 -3.93 -41.14 -30.45
CA GLU A 143 -4.35 -42.53 -30.21
C GLU A 143 -5.63 -42.60 -29.38
N LEU A 144 -5.76 -41.76 -28.34
CA LEU A 144 -6.98 -41.69 -27.53
C LEU A 144 -8.20 -41.37 -28.39
N ARG A 145 -8.07 -40.41 -29.32
CA ARG A 145 -9.16 -40.02 -30.22
C ARG A 145 -9.60 -41.15 -31.16
N LYS A 146 -8.67 -41.98 -31.64
CA LYS A 146 -8.99 -43.17 -32.46
C LYS A 146 -9.80 -44.20 -31.69
N ILE A 147 -9.58 -44.30 -30.37
CA ILE A 147 -10.26 -45.26 -29.48
C ILE A 147 -11.61 -44.71 -29.02
N SER A 148 -11.68 -43.45 -28.59
CA SER A 148 -12.89 -42.81 -28.06
C SER A 148 -12.82 -41.29 -28.19
N GLU A 149 -13.77 -40.72 -28.95
CA GLU A 149 -13.90 -39.27 -29.09
C GLU A 149 -14.39 -38.61 -27.78
N ASP A 150 -15.30 -39.26 -27.03
CA ASP A 150 -15.83 -38.70 -25.78
C ASP A 150 -14.73 -38.46 -24.73
N LEU A 151 -13.81 -39.42 -24.57
CA LEU A 151 -12.67 -39.29 -23.65
C LEU A 151 -11.69 -38.21 -24.09
N TYR A 152 -11.47 -38.07 -25.40
CA TYR A 152 -10.64 -37.01 -25.96
C TYR A 152 -11.21 -35.62 -25.65
N GLN A 153 -12.53 -35.44 -25.79
CA GLN A 153 -13.20 -34.17 -25.47
C GLN A 153 -13.09 -33.82 -23.98
N LEU A 154 -13.11 -34.81 -23.08
CA LEU A 154 -12.88 -34.58 -21.65
C LEU A 154 -11.41 -34.25 -21.36
N ALA A 155 -10.46 -34.94 -21.99
CA ALA A 155 -9.03 -34.77 -21.72
C ALA A 155 -8.48 -33.39 -22.12
N ILE A 156 -9.09 -32.73 -23.10
CA ILE A 156 -8.66 -31.39 -23.57
C ILE A 156 -9.20 -30.26 -22.67
N GLN A 157 -10.21 -30.54 -21.84
CA GLN A 157 -10.77 -29.52 -20.96
C GLN A 157 -9.72 -29.05 -19.95
N THR A 158 -9.69 -27.74 -19.73
CA THR A 158 -8.80 -27.15 -18.72
C THR A 158 -9.33 -27.47 -17.33
N ASP A 159 -8.45 -27.96 -16.46
CA ASP A 159 -8.76 -28.18 -15.06
C ASP A 159 -8.75 -26.84 -14.31
N ASN A 160 -9.92 -26.42 -13.82
CA ASN A 160 -10.06 -25.18 -13.06
C ASN A 160 -9.43 -25.29 -11.66
N ASP A 161 -9.25 -26.50 -11.13
CA ASP A 161 -8.68 -26.72 -9.79
C ASP A 161 -7.16 -26.52 -9.76
N LEU A 162 -6.51 -26.43 -10.94
CA LEU A 162 -5.08 -26.17 -11.06
C LEU A 162 -4.70 -24.75 -10.60
N VAL A 163 -5.65 -23.81 -10.55
CA VAL A 163 -5.41 -22.42 -10.13
C VAL A 163 -6.21 -22.12 -8.85
N PRO A 164 -5.58 -21.83 -7.70
CA PRO A 164 -4.17 -21.41 -7.53
C PRO A 164 -3.20 -22.55 -7.18
N PHE A 165 -2.23 -22.80 -8.07
CA PHE A 165 -1.11 -23.71 -7.79
C PHE A 165 -0.11 -23.09 -6.80
N LYS A 166 0.22 -23.82 -5.72
CA LYS A 166 1.26 -23.43 -4.74
C LYS A 166 2.25 -24.57 -4.53
N ARG A 167 3.54 -24.25 -4.67
CA ARG A 167 4.65 -25.18 -4.40
C ARG A 167 5.74 -24.48 -3.59
N ILE A 168 6.32 -25.21 -2.64
CA ILE A 168 7.51 -24.77 -1.90
C ILE A 168 8.74 -25.39 -2.57
N GLY A 169 9.79 -24.59 -2.78
CA GLY A 169 11.05 -25.06 -3.37
C GLY A 169 11.77 -26.05 -2.46
N PRO A 170 12.77 -26.79 -2.99
CA PRO A 170 13.58 -27.68 -2.18
C PRO A 170 14.37 -26.89 -1.11
N VAL A 171 14.52 -27.49 0.06
CA VAL A 171 15.34 -26.95 1.17
C VAL A 171 16.73 -27.56 1.13
N SER A 172 17.74 -26.83 1.64
CA SER A 172 19.13 -27.34 1.69
C SER A 172 19.27 -28.58 2.56
N THR A 173 18.52 -28.65 3.66
CA THR A 173 18.48 -29.78 4.59
C THR A 173 17.02 -30.13 4.90
N PRO A 174 16.66 -31.42 4.97
CA PRO A 174 15.31 -31.83 5.33
C PRO A 174 14.99 -31.45 6.79
N PRO A 175 13.69 -31.31 7.14
CA PRO A 175 13.29 -30.98 8.50
C PRO A 175 13.66 -32.09 9.49
N ILE A 176 14.11 -31.69 10.68
CA ILE A 176 14.41 -32.61 11.78
C ILE A 176 13.10 -32.92 12.52
N SER A 177 12.82 -34.20 12.74
CA SER A 177 11.64 -34.64 13.50
C SER A 177 11.71 -34.17 14.96
N ASN A 178 10.59 -33.68 15.49
CA ASN A 178 10.45 -33.21 16.88
C ASN A 178 11.41 -32.07 17.28
N TYR A 179 11.88 -31.27 16.33
CA TYR A 179 12.62 -30.06 16.64
C TYR A 179 11.69 -29.02 17.30
N ASN A 180 12.04 -28.59 18.52
CA ASN A 180 11.33 -27.50 19.19
C ASN A 180 12.09 -26.19 18.97
N PRO A 181 11.59 -25.27 18.12
CA PRO A 181 12.23 -23.98 17.91
C PRO A 181 12.17 -23.12 19.19
N PRO A 182 13.12 -22.20 19.40
CA PRO A 182 13.03 -21.23 20.48
C PRO A 182 11.88 -20.24 20.25
N ASP A 183 11.27 -19.77 21.33
CA ASP A 183 10.19 -18.77 21.27
C ASP A 183 10.71 -17.41 20.81
N GLY A 184 9.90 -16.71 20.00
CA GLY A 184 10.19 -15.36 19.51
C GLY A 184 8.95 -14.64 18.98
N GLU A 185 8.96 -13.31 19.00
CA GLU A 185 7.88 -12.48 18.47
C GLU A 185 8.20 -12.01 17.04
N TYR A 186 7.23 -12.14 16.14
CA TYR A 186 7.31 -11.59 14.79
C TYR A 186 6.65 -10.21 14.75
N ILE A 187 7.45 -9.16 14.51
CA ILE A 187 6.97 -7.79 14.32
C ILE A 187 7.06 -7.43 12.84
N ASP A 188 5.92 -7.17 12.21
CA ASP A 188 5.87 -6.72 10.82
C ASP A 188 6.37 -5.27 10.70
N THR A 189 7.56 -5.10 10.12
CA THR A 189 8.18 -3.79 9.85
C THR A 189 7.94 -3.30 8.42
N THR A 190 6.98 -3.86 7.69
CA THR A 190 6.69 -3.43 6.31
C THR A 190 6.25 -1.97 6.25
N ARG A 191 6.87 -1.21 5.35
CA ARG A 191 6.57 0.22 5.17
C ARG A 191 5.19 0.38 4.54
N LYS A 192 4.31 1.10 5.23
CA LYS A 192 3.01 1.50 4.68
C LYS A 192 3.22 2.76 3.83
N TYR A 193 2.88 2.63 2.55
CA TYR A 193 2.88 3.74 1.60
C TYR A 193 1.42 4.18 1.42
N ASP A 194 1.09 5.34 1.99
CA ASP A 194 -0.20 5.99 1.75
C ASP A 194 -0.19 6.70 0.39
N LYS A 195 -1.38 6.86 -0.19
CA LYS A 195 -1.58 7.47 -1.51
C LYS A 195 -1.50 8.99 -1.50
#